data_AF-A0A3S4PRY3-F1
#
_entry.id   AF-A0A3S4PRY3-F1
#
_cell.length_a   1.000
_cell.length_b   1.000
_cell.length_c   1.000
_cell.angle_alpha   90.00
_cell.angle_beta   90.00
_cell.angle_gamma   90.00
#
_symmetry.space_group_name_H-M   'P 1'
#
loop_
_entity.id
_entity.type
_entity.pdbx_description
1 polymer ?
#
loop_
_entity_poly.entity_id
_entity_poly.type
_entity_poly.pdbx_seq_one_letter_code
_entity_poly.pdbx_strand_id
1 'polypeptide(L)'
;MKPTNPMAKLEQWKKNNEQEKINQFVNEMNQTQIGAVKNCETDRQFAKAQKANLHSDQKTQQEAQSGEKRKYQGKLSFNPLAFEYAQLSRQFKLIHDSNRKCLEVYPDDFHHKLKMREECVDLVERLKGGGTLFNELAKAADLTKEQTALLKAFNQVSGYLIHKFSEVVEQIDRLSIERVERQKTTDSKVD
;
A
#
# COMPACT_ATOMS: atom_id res chain seq x y z
N MET A 1 13.94 -39.87 -15.16
CA MET A 1 12.93 -38.80 -15.04
C MET A 1 13.10 -37.88 -16.25
N LYS A 2 12.04 -37.64 -17.04
CA LYS A 2 12.13 -36.77 -18.23
C LYS A 2 12.32 -35.30 -17.78
N PRO A 3 13.11 -34.50 -18.51
CA PRO A 3 13.22 -33.06 -18.23
C PRO A 3 11.89 -32.38 -18.58
N THR A 4 11.28 -31.71 -17.60
CA THR A 4 10.06 -30.94 -17.80
C THR A 4 10.37 -29.72 -18.67
N ASN A 5 9.91 -29.76 -19.93
CA ASN A 5 10.05 -28.70 -20.91
C ASN A 5 9.57 -27.35 -20.33
N PRO A 6 10.37 -26.26 -20.36
CA PRO A 6 9.99 -24.94 -19.84
C PRO A 6 8.72 -24.37 -20.52
N MET A 7 8.46 -24.72 -21.78
CA MET A 7 7.21 -24.34 -22.46
C MET A 7 5.99 -25.01 -21.83
N ALA A 8 6.11 -26.22 -21.31
CA ALA A 8 5.02 -26.90 -20.62
C ALA A 8 4.70 -26.24 -19.26
N LYS A 9 5.71 -25.70 -18.56
CA LYS A 9 5.48 -24.91 -17.34
C LYS A 9 4.78 -23.58 -17.64
N LEU A 10 5.11 -22.92 -18.74
CA LEU A 10 4.46 -21.66 -19.14
C LEU A 10 2.99 -21.89 -19.53
N GLU A 11 2.70 -22.95 -20.29
CA GLU A 11 1.32 -23.32 -20.64
C GLU A 11 0.50 -23.73 -19.41
N GLN A 12 1.11 -24.45 -18.47
CA GLN A 12 0.46 -24.77 -17.19
C GLN A 12 0.23 -23.54 -16.32
N TRP A 13 1.16 -22.58 -16.32
CA TRP A 13 0.98 -21.30 -15.62
C TRP A 13 -0.13 -20.46 -16.26
N LYS A 14 -0.24 -20.40 -17.60
CA LYS A 14 -1.34 -19.73 -18.29
C LYS A 14 -2.69 -20.33 -17.91
N LYS A 15 -2.84 -21.66 -18.01
CA LYS A 15 -4.07 -22.36 -17.58
C LYS A 15 -4.42 -22.13 -16.12
N ASN A 16 -3.43 -22.01 -15.24
CA ASN A 16 -3.63 -21.77 -13.82
C ASN A 16 -3.92 -20.30 -13.47
N ASN A 17 -3.70 -19.35 -14.39
CA ASN A 17 -3.83 -17.90 -14.18
C ASN A 17 -4.71 -17.23 -15.25
N GLU A 18 -5.45 -18.00 -16.05
CA GLU A 18 -6.47 -17.47 -16.94
C GLU A 18 -7.54 -16.75 -16.13
N GLN A 19 -8.15 -15.76 -16.79
CA GLN A 19 -9.08 -14.74 -16.29
C GLN A 19 -10.03 -15.16 -15.16
N GLU A 20 -10.39 -16.45 -15.06
CA GLU A 20 -11.28 -17.02 -14.06
C GLU A 20 -10.88 -16.74 -12.61
N LYS A 21 -9.61 -16.86 -12.20
CA LYS A 21 -9.24 -16.60 -10.79
C LYS A 21 -9.33 -15.13 -10.42
N ILE A 22 -8.97 -14.25 -11.35
CA ILE A 22 -9.10 -12.80 -11.19
C ILE A 22 -10.58 -12.42 -11.21
N ASN A 23 -11.37 -13.00 -12.11
CA ASN A 23 -12.81 -12.78 -12.20
C ASN A 23 -13.56 -13.36 -11.00
N GLN A 24 -13.08 -14.45 -10.42
CA GLN A 24 -13.63 -15.05 -9.20
C GLN A 24 -13.37 -14.16 -8.00
N PHE A 25 -12.13 -13.66 -7.83
CA PHE A 25 -11.80 -12.67 -6.81
C PHE A 25 -12.61 -11.36 -6.97
N VAL A 26 -12.73 -10.85 -8.20
CA VAL A 26 -13.53 -9.65 -8.51
C VAL A 26 -15.03 -9.89 -8.27
N ASN A 27 -15.56 -11.08 -8.60
CA ASN A 27 -16.95 -11.44 -8.34
C ASN A 27 -17.23 -11.64 -6.85
N GLU A 28 -16.31 -12.21 -6.08
CA GLU A 28 -16.43 -12.36 -4.62
C GLU A 28 -16.44 -10.99 -3.92
N MET A 29 -15.62 -10.04 -4.39
CA MET A 29 -15.61 -8.65 -3.93
C MET A 29 -16.90 -7.89 -4.30
N ASN A 30 -17.50 -8.20 -5.45
CA ASN A 30 -18.76 -7.57 -5.89
C ASN A 30 -20.01 -8.19 -5.22
N GLN A 31 -19.94 -9.45 -4.77
CA GLN A 31 -21.05 -10.13 -4.08
C GLN A 31 -21.11 -9.85 -2.57
N THR A 32 -19.99 -9.44 -1.95
CA THR A 32 -20.00 -8.93 -0.59
C THR A 32 -20.70 -7.57 -0.61
N GLN A 33 -21.98 -7.56 -0.21
CA GLN A 33 -22.83 -6.37 -0.18
C GLN A 33 -22.19 -5.23 0.63
N ILE A 34 -21.48 -4.33 -0.05
CA ILE A 34 -21.58 -2.90 0.23
C ILE A 34 -22.93 -2.50 -0.34
N GLY A 35 -23.98 -2.76 0.44
CA GLY A 35 -25.34 -2.39 0.10
C GLY A 35 -25.40 -0.89 -0.22
N ALA A 36 -25.89 -0.60 -1.43
CA ALA A 36 -26.38 0.68 -1.93
C ALA A 36 -26.34 1.85 -0.91
N VAL A 37 -25.22 2.57 -0.82
CA VAL A 37 -25.26 3.96 -0.38
C VAL A 37 -25.75 4.76 -1.58
N LYS A 38 -27.07 4.95 -1.61
CA LYS A 38 -27.77 5.82 -2.54
C LYS A 38 -27.06 7.18 -2.59
N ASN A 39 -26.80 7.65 -3.81
CA ASN A 39 -26.35 9.00 -4.18
C ASN A 39 -26.50 10.01 -3.04
N CYS A 40 -25.39 10.39 -2.40
CA CYS A 40 -25.38 11.57 -1.55
C CYS A 40 -24.65 12.67 -2.32
N GLU A 41 -25.36 13.76 -2.59
CA GLU A 41 -24.90 14.98 -3.26
C GLU A 41 -23.85 15.75 -2.43
N THR A 42 -23.05 15.04 -1.63
CA THR A 42 -22.10 15.59 -0.68
C THR A 42 -20.76 15.93 -1.31
N ASP A 43 -20.35 15.29 -2.41
CA ASP A 43 -19.05 15.57 -3.04
C ASP A 43 -18.94 17.02 -3.55
N ARG A 44 -20.06 17.58 -4.02
CA ARG A 44 -20.15 18.99 -4.43
C ARG A 44 -20.26 19.96 -3.24
N GLN A 45 -20.78 19.50 -2.12
CA GLN A 45 -20.93 20.30 -0.90
C GLN A 45 -19.64 20.32 -0.07
N PHE A 46 -18.87 19.24 -0.01
CA PHE A 46 -17.59 19.19 0.70
C PHE A 46 -16.51 20.06 0.05
N ALA A 47 -16.48 20.14 -1.28
CA ALA A 47 -15.59 21.06 -2.00
C ALA A 47 -15.94 22.55 -1.76
N LYS A 48 -17.23 22.87 -1.56
CA LYS A 48 -17.69 24.22 -1.20
C LYS A 48 -17.47 24.55 0.28
N ALA A 49 -17.64 23.59 1.19
CA ALA A 49 -17.49 23.78 2.63
C ALA A 49 -16.04 24.02 3.06
N GLN A 50 -15.04 23.49 2.35
CA GLN A 50 -13.63 23.76 2.64
C GLN A 50 -13.16 25.15 2.17
N LYS A 51 -13.77 25.73 1.12
CA LYS A 51 -13.48 27.10 0.70
C LYS A 51 -14.09 28.17 1.61
N ALA A 52 -15.19 27.85 2.30
CA ALA A 52 -15.90 28.80 3.17
C ALA A 52 -15.37 28.82 4.62
N ASN A 53 -14.70 27.76 5.09
CA ASN A 53 -14.25 27.63 6.49
C ASN A 53 -12.84 28.16 6.79
N LEU A 54 -12.29 29.05 5.94
CA LEU A 54 -11.02 29.72 6.27
C LEU A 54 -11.13 30.79 7.38
N HIS A 55 -12.34 31.12 7.86
CA HIS A 55 -12.55 31.99 9.00
C HIS A 55 -13.79 31.55 9.79
N SER A 56 -13.55 30.97 10.97
CA SER A 56 -14.24 31.27 12.24
C SER A 56 -14.09 30.09 13.19
N ASP A 57 -13.66 30.41 14.39
CA ASP A 57 -13.35 29.51 15.50
C ASP A 57 -14.52 28.59 15.89
N GLN A 58 -14.27 27.29 16.00
CA GLN A 58 -14.92 26.42 16.98
C GLN A 58 -14.15 25.10 17.18
N LYS A 59 -13.76 24.88 18.42
CA LYS A 59 -12.98 23.78 18.97
C LYS A 59 -13.89 22.59 19.24
N THR A 60 -13.63 21.42 18.64
CA THR A 60 -14.28 20.16 19.02
C THR A 60 -13.23 19.14 19.44
N GLN A 61 -13.46 18.57 20.62
CA GLN A 61 -12.56 17.74 21.41
C GLN A 61 -12.27 16.39 20.72
N GLN A 62 -11.10 16.29 20.10
CA GLN A 62 -10.37 15.03 19.91
C GLN A 62 -8.85 15.23 20.10
N GLU A 63 -8.48 16.27 20.84
CA GLU A 63 -7.11 16.55 21.27
C GLU A 63 -6.99 16.26 22.78
N ALA A 64 -6.88 14.98 23.13
CA ALA A 64 -6.37 14.57 24.44
C ALA A 64 -5.72 13.20 24.29
N GLN A 65 -4.62 13.15 23.54
CA GLN A 65 -3.50 12.18 23.56
C GLN A 65 -2.87 12.09 22.16
N SER A 66 -2.26 13.18 21.71
CA SER A 66 -1.29 13.14 20.60
C SER A 66 -0.14 14.07 20.96
N GLY A 67 0.70 13.58 21.86
CA GLY A 67 2.03 14.12 22.05
C GLY A 67 2.88 13.78 20.82
N GLU A 68 3.51 14.81 20.27
CA GLU A 68 4.48 14.81 19.17
C GLU A 68 3.95 14.59 17.75
N LYS A 69 3.78 15.73 17.07
CA LYS A 69 3.76 15.90 15.62
C LYS A 69 4.98 15.22 14.99
N ARG A 70 4.88 13.94 14.64
CA ARG A 70 5.83 13.29 13.73
C ARG A 70 5.63 13.89 12.34
N LYS A 71 6.51 14.83 11.97
CA LYS A 71 6.61 15.36 10.61
C LYS A 71 7.06 14.25 9.67
N TYR A 72 6.14 13.45 9.16
CA TYR A 72 6.38 12.67 7.94
C TYR A 72 6.31 13.62 6.74
N GLN A 73 7.37 14.42 6.55
CA GLN A 73 7.63 15.13 5.30
C GLN A 73 8.65 14.34 4.48
N GLY A 74 8.25 13.15 4.01
CA GLY A 74 8.96 12.46 2.93
C GLY A 74 8.28 12.80 1.62
N LYS A 75 8.89 13.66 0.79
CA LYS A 75 8.79 13.93 -0.68
C LYS A 75 7.57 13.48 -1.51
N LEU A 76 6.43 13.11 -0.93
CA LEU A 76 5.26 12.55 -1.61
C LEU A 76 4.09 13.52 -1.76
N SER A 77 4.21 14.74 -1.21
CA SER A 77 3.18 15.77 -1.37
C SER A 77 2.94 16.17 -2.83
N PHE A 78 3.74 15.65 -3.78
CA PHE A 78 3.62 15.90 -5.21
C PHE A 78 3.66 14.62 -6.07
N ASN A 79 3.29 13.44 -5.54
CA ASN A 79 2.96 12.32 -6.42
C ASN A 79 1.48 12.45 -6.84
N PRO A 80 1.17 12.83 -8.10
CA PRO A 80 -0.23 13.00 -8.54
C PRO A 80 -1.05 11.72 -8.35
N LEU A 81 -0.42 10.54 -8.41
CA LEU A 81 -1.09 9.26 -8.19
C LEU A 81 -1.58 9.06 -6.75
N ALA A 82 -1.01 9.75 -5.76
CA ALA A 82 -1.53 9.68 -4.39
C ALA A 82 -2.91 10.35 -4.28
N PHE A 83 -3.16 11.38 -5.11
CA PHE A 83 -4.47 12.03 -5.21
C PHE A 83 -5.43 11.22 -6.09
N GLU A 84 -4.95 10.66 -7.20
CA GLU A 84 -5.77 9.80 -8.08
C GLU A 84 -6.21 8.51 -7.37
N TYR A 85 -5.31 7.88 -6.61
CA TYR A 85 -5.58 6.68 -5.82
C TYR A 85 -5.81 7.01 -4.34
N ALA A 86 -6.61 8.02 -4.04
CA ALA A 86 -6.88 8.48 -2.67
C ALA A 86 -7.38 7.35 -1.75
N GLN A 87 -8.26 6.47 -2.24
CA GLN A 87 -8.79 5.36 -1.45
C GLN A 87 -7.71 4.33 -1.10
N LEU A 88 -6.86 3.97 -2.06
CA LEU A 88 -5.74 3.05 -1.81
C LEU A 88 -4.70 3.69 -0.88
N SER A 89 -4.39 4.98 -1.08
CA SER A 89 -3.52 5.75 -0.16
C SER A 89 -4.06 5.72 1.28
N ARG A 90 -5.38 5.83 1.45
CA ARG A 90 -6.03 5.71 2.76
C ARG A 90 -5.85 4.33 3.37
N GLN A 91 -5.90 3.25 2.59
CA GLN A 91 -5.64 1.90 3.09
C GLN A 91 -4.20 1.75 3.61
N PHE A 92 -3.20 2.30 2.91
CA PHE A 92 -1.83 2.32 3.42
C PHE A 92 -1.69 3.11 4.72
N LYS A 93 -2.42 4.22 4.87
CA LYS A 93 -2.47 4.95 6.15
C LYS A 93 -3.07 4.09 7.28
N LEU A 94 -4.17 3.40 7.02
CA LEU A 94 -4.80 2.50 8.00
C LEU A 94 -3.86 1.35 8.38
N ILE A 95 -3.09 0.83 7.43
CA ILE A 95 -2.03 -0.16 7.69
C ILE A 95 -0.99 0.44 8.65
N HIS A 96 -0.52 1.66 8.41
CA HIS A 96 0.44 2.32 9.28
C HIS A 96 -0.09 2.52 10.71
N ASP A 97 -1.33 2.98 10.84
CA ASP A 97 -1.99 3.18 12.13
C ASP A 97 -2.17 1.84 12.85
N SER A 98 -2.59 0.79 12.13
CA SER A 98 -2.71 -0.58 12.65
C SER A 98 -1.37 -1.15 13.14
N ASN A 99 -0.28 -0.93 12.41
CA ASN A 99 1.05 -1.40 12.80
C ASN A 99 1.50 -0.75 14.11
N ARG A 100 1.32 0.57 14.24
CA ARG A 100 1.59 1.30 15.48
C ARG A 100 0.74 0.76 16.63
N LYS A 101 -0.56 0.58 16.41
CA LYS A 101 -1.48 0.09 17.44
C LYS A 101 -1.17 -1.33 17.90
N CYS A 102 -0.71 -2.19 16.99
CA CYS A 102 -0.28 -3.55 17.29
C CYS A 102 0.89 -3.56 18.29
N LEU A 103 1.90 -2.69 18.10
CA LEU A 103 3.00 -2.58 19.08
C LEU A 103 2.52 -2.11 20.45
N GLU A 104 1.55 -1.19 20.49
CA GLU A 104 1.05 -0.60 21.74
C GLU A 104 0.20 -1.57 22.56
N VAL A 105 -0.64 -2.37 21.90
CA VAL A 105 -1.65 -3.20 22.57
C VAL A 105 -1.26 -4.67 22.62
N TYR A 106 -0.55 -5.15 21.60
CA TYR A 106 -0.21 -6.57 21.42
C TYR A 106 1.28 -6.73 21.03
N PRO A 107 2.22 -6.30 21.90
CA PRO A 107 3.65 -6.32 21.58
C PRO A 107 4.21 -7.73 21.36
N ASP A 108 3.61 -8.77 21.94
CA ASP A 108 4.04 -10.17 21.77
C ASP A 108 3.60 -10.75 20.42
N ASP A 109 2.49 -10.25 19.87
CA ASP A 109 1.94 -10.67 18.57
C ASP A 109 2.51 -9.89 17.38
N PHE A 110 3.54 -9.06 17.62
CA PHE A 110 4.15 -8.21 16.58
C PHE A 110 4.80 -9.02 15.44
N HIS A 111 5.01 -10.33 15.63
CA HIS A 111 5.55 -11.23 14.61
C HIS A 111 4.69 -11.27 13.33
N HIS A 112 3.37 -11.07 13.40
CA HIS A 112 2.52 -10.94 12.22
C HIS A 112 2.86 -9.68 11.39
N LYS A 113 3.29 -8.59 12.04
CA LYS A 113 3.74 -7.39 11.33
C LYS A 113 5.11 -7.62 10.68
N LEU A 114 5.99 -8.34 11.34
CA LEU A 114 7.25 -8.78 10.72
C LEU A 114 6.98 -9.64 9.48
N LYS A 115 5.98 -10.53 9.53
CA LYS A 115 5.59 -11.32 8.35
C LYS A 115 5.07 -10.44 7.21
N MET A 116 4.16 -9.51 7.53
CA MET A 116 3.64 -8.55 6.56
C MET A 116 4.75 -7.70 5.92
N ARG A 117 5.79 -7.35 6.69
CA ARG A 117 6.98 -6.67 6.17
C ARG A 117 7.72 -7.53 5.15
N GLU A 118 7.96 -8.82 5.43
CA GLU A 118 8.60 -9.74 4.46
C GLU A 118 7.80 -9.82 3.15
N GLU A 119 6.47 -9.92 3.25
CA GLU A 119 5.59 -9.93 2.08
C GLU A 119 5.68 -8.62 1.28
N CYS A 120 5.74 -7.47 1.96
CA CYS A 120 5.93 -6.19 1.30
C CYS A 120 7.31 -6.07 0.61
N VAL A 121 8.37 -6.64 1.20
CA VAL A 121 9.70 -6.69 0.59
C VAL A 121 9.67 -7.51 -0.70
N ASP A 122 9.10 -8.73 -0.66
CA ASP A 122 8.96 -9.58 -1.86
C ASP A 122 8.14 -8.87 -2.96
N LEU A 123 7.04 -8.18 -2.60
CA LEU A 123 6.27 -7.40 -3.56
C LEU A 123 7.10 -6.27 -4.20
N VAL A 124 7.85 -5.51 -3.40
CA VAL A 124 8.73 -4.43 -3.91
C VAL A 124 9.77 -4.99 -4.87
N GLU A 125 10.43 -6.09 -4.51
CA GLU A 125 11.45 -6.72 -5.34
C GLU A 125 10.88 -7.22 -6.68
N ARG A 126 9.72 -7.89 -6.66
CA ARG A 126 9.06 -8.37 -7.88
C ARG A 126 8.56 -7.24 -8.76
N LEU A 127 8.03 -6.16 -8.19
CA LEU A 127 7.61 -4.98 -8.94
C LEU A 127 8.81 -4.29 -9.61
N LYS A 128 9.94 -4.16 -8.91
CA LYS A 128 11.19 -3.63 -9.47
C LYS A 128 11.74 -4.54 -10.57
N GLY A 129 11.79 -5.85 -10.33
CA GLY A 129 12.28 -6.83 -11.31
C GLY A 129 11.42 -6.87 -12.57
N GLY A 130 10.09 -6.96 -12.42
CA GLY A 130 9.15 -6.94 -13.55
C GLY A 130 9.21 -5.61 -14.32
N GLY A 131 9.31 -4.48 -13.62
CA GLY A 131 9.52 -3.18 -14.25
C GLY A 131 10.80 -3.12 -15.06
N THR A 132 11.91 -3.62 -14.52
CA THR A 132 13.21 -3.67 -15.22
C THR A 132 13.10 -4.52 -16.49
N LEU A 133 12.56 -5.74 -16.37
CA LEU A 133 12.36 -6.65 -17.50
C LEU A 133 11.49 -6.03 -18.60
N PHE A 134 10.34 -5.43 -18.25
CA PHE A 134 9.49 -4.79 -19.24
C PHE A 134 10.18 -3.63 -19.96
N ASN A 135 10.96 -2.82 -19.25
CA ASN A 135 11.70 -1.73 -19.85
C ASN A 135 12.87 -2.23 -20.74
N GLU A 136 13.50 -3.36 -20.41
CA GLU A 136 14.50 -4.00 -21.28
C GLU A 136 13.88 -4.55 -22.56
N LEU A 137 12.77 -5.28 -22.46
CA LEU A 137 12.02 -5.78 -23.61
C LEU A 137 11.53 -4.63 -24.51
N ALA A 138 11.04 -3.55 -23.89
CA ALA A 138 10.61 -2.35 -24.59
C ALA A 138 11.73 -1.67 -25.40
N LYS A 139 12.98 -1.72 -24.93
CA LYS A 139 14.13 -1.17 -25.69
C LYS A 139 14.49 -2.00 -26.93
N ALA A 140 14.14 -3.28 -26.93
CA ALA A 140 14.42 -4.20 -28.03
C ALA A 140 13.31 -4.24 -29.09
N ALA A 141 12.19 -3.54 -28.87
CA ALA A 141 11.03 -3.53 -29.73
C ALA A 141 10.71 -2.12 -30.24
N ASP A 142 10.16 -2.01 -31.44
CA ASP A 142 9.57 -0.76 -31.93
C ASP A 142 8.15 -0.63 -31.38
N LEU A 143 8.01 0.16 -30.31
CA LEU A 143 6.72 0.40 -29.67
C LEU A 143 5.89 1.43 -30.43
N THR A 144 4.58 1.18 -30.54
CA THR A 144 3.64 2.22 -30.98
C THR A 144 3.54 3.34 -29.93
N LYS A 145 2.90 4.45 -30.30
CA LYS A 145 2.65 5.57 -29.36
C LYS A 145 1.78 5.12 -28.18
N GLU A 146 0.77 4.30 -28.45
CA GLU A 146 -0.15 3.75 -27.45
C GLU A 146 0.58 2.80 -26.50
N GLN A 147 1.43 1.92 -27.01
CA GLN A 147 2.24 1.00 -26.21
C GLN A 147 3.25 1.76 -25.33
N THR A 148 3.87 2.80 -25.88
CA THR A 148 4.79 3.67 -25.13
C THR A 148 4.07 4.41 -24.00
N ALA A 149 2.87 4.93 -24.26
CA ALA A 149 2.05 5.58 -23.25
C ALA A 149 1.63 4.59 -22.14
N LEU A 150 1.25 3.37 -22.52
CA LEU A 150 0.89 2.31 -21.56
C LEU A 150 2.08 1.90 -20.70
N LEU A 151 3.27 1.73 -21.29
CA LEU A 151 4.50 1.44 -20.53
C LEU A 151 4.83 2.56 -19.54
N LYS A 152 4.66 3.82 -19.95
CA LYS A 152 4.83 4.98 -19.05
C LYS A 152 3.84 4.93 -17.88
N ALA A 153 2.56 4.68 -18.15
CA ALA A 153 1.53 4.57 -17.11
C ALA A 153 1.82 3.40 -16.14
N PHE A 154 2.22 2.24 -16.68
CA PHE A 154 2.66 1.10 -15.88
C PHE A 154 3.83 1.46 -14.96
N ASN A 155 4.87 2.11 -15.49
CA ASN A 155 6.03 2.53 -14.70
C ASN A 155 5.64 3.51 -13.58
N GLN A 156 4.71 4.44 -13.84
CA GLN A 156 4.22 5.38 -12.83
C GLN A 156 3.47 4.66 -11.71
N VAL A 157 2.53 3.77 -12.04
CA VAL A 157 1.74 3.01 -11.04
C VAL A 157 2.63 2.05 -10.26
N SER A 158 3.53 1.33 -10.94
CA SER A 158 4.51 0.45 -10.29
C SER A 158 5.39 1.24 -9.31
N GLY A 159 5.89 2.40 -9.72
CA GLY A 159 6.66 3.29 -8.85
C GLY A 159 5.88 3.76 -7.62
N TYR A 160 4.60 4.11 -7.77
CA TYR A 160 3.72 4.46 -6.66
C TYR A 160 3.53 3.30 -5.67
N LEU A 161 3.26 2.09 -6.17
CA LEU A 161 3.08 0.90 -5.33
C LEU A 161 4.38 0.52 -4.61
N ILE A 162 5.51 0.50 -5.33
CA ILE A 162 6.84 0.27 -4.76
C ILE A 162 7.08 1.24 -3.60
N HIS A 163 6.78 2.52 -3.80
CA HIS A 163 6.93 3.53 -2.76
C HIS A 163 6.05 3.21 -1.54
N LYS A 164 4.75 2.96 -1.74
CA LYS A 164 3.82 2.69 -0.64
C LYS A 164 4.16 1.44 0.16
N PHE A 165 4.52 0.35 -0.50
CA PHE A 165 4.99 -0.85 0.19
C PHE A 165 6.32 -0.63 0.92
N SER A 166 7.23 0.16 0.33
CA SER A 166 8.49 0.52 1.01
C SER A 166 8.25 1.34 2.28
N GLU A 167 7.31 2.30 2.27
CA GLU A 167 6.94 3.05 3.48
C GLU A 167 6.48 2.11 4.60
N VAL A 168 5.66 1.10 4.26
CA VAL A 168 5.19 0.09 5.21
C VAL A 168 6.34 -0.73 5.78
N VAL A 169 7.27 -1.20 4.94
CA VAL A 169 8.46 -1.94 5.37
C VAL A 169 9.28 -1.12 6.35
N GLU A 170 9.62 0.12 5.97
CA GLU A 170 10.43 1.01 6.80
C GLU A 170 9.75 1.33 8.13
N GLN A 171 8.43 1.49 8.15
CA GLN A 171 7.70 1.74 9.39
C GLN A 171 7.76 0.53 10.32
N ILE A 172 7.56 -0.67 9.80
CA ILE A 172 7.61 -1.90 10.61
C ILE A 172 9.03 -2.14 11.14
N ASP A 173 10.07 -1.84 10.36
CA ASP A 173 11.46 -1.89 10.82
C ASP A 173 11.69 -0.97 12.03
N ARG A 174 11.25 0.29 11.93
CA ARG A 174 11.34 1.24 13.04
C ARG A 174 10.59 0.74 14.28
N LEU A 175 9.38 0.21 14.10
CA LEU A 175 8.57 -0.32 15.19
C LEU A 175 9.21 -1.57 15.84
N SER A 176 9.87 -2.41 15.05
CA SER A 176 10.57 -3.59 15.56
C SER A 176 11.77 -3.21 16.42
N ILE A 177 12.52 -2.17 16.04
CA ILE A 177 13.61 -1.63 16.85
C ILE A 177 13.05 -1.08 18.17
N GLU A 178 12.00 -0.25 18.10
CA GLU A 178 11.31 0.31 19.27
C GLU A 178 10.80 -0.79 20.23
N ARG A 179 10.28 -1.91 19.70
CA ARG A 179 9.85 -3.07 20.50
C ARG A 179 10.99 -3.67 21.30
N VAL A 180 12.12 -3.93 20.64
CA VAL A 180 13.30 -4.56 21.27
C VAL A 180 13.89 -3.64 22.35
N GLU A 181 13.91 -2.33 22.11
CA GLU A 181 14.37 -1.35 23.09
C GLU A 181 13.47 -1.32 24.33
N ARG A 182 12.14 -1.35 24.15
CA ARG A 182 11.18 -1.40 25.27
C ARG A 182 11.38 -2.64 26.14
N GLN A 183 11.55 -3.82 25.53
CA GLN A 183 11.78 -5.07 26.26
C GLN A 183 13.06 -5.03 27.12
N LYS A 184 14.16 -4.48 26.59
CA LYS A 184 15.40 -4.32 27.38
C LYS A 184 15.21 -3.44 28.61
N THR A 185 14.41 -2.37 28.49
CA THR A 185 14.16 -1.45 29.61
C THR A 185 13.20 -1.99 30.66
N THR A 186 12.29 -2.91 30.29
CA THR A 186 11.41 -3.58 31.25
C THR A 186 12.17 -4.62 32.05
N ASP A 187 13.03 -5.40 31.41
CA ASP A 187 13.79 -6.46 32.06
C ASP A 187 14.83 -5.88 33.04
N SER A 188 15.46 -4.76 32.69
CA SER A 188 16.44 -4.07 33.56
C SER A 188 15.85 -3.38 34.80
N LYS A 189 14.52 -3.33 34.94
CA LYS A 189 13.82 -2.71 36.10
C LYS A 189 13.30 -3.72 37.11
N VAL A 190 13.43 -5.02 36.82
CA VAL A 190 12.91 -6.11 37.65
C VAL A 190 14.02 -6.74 38.52
N ASP A 191 15.27 -6.32 38.33
CA ASP A 191 16.42 -6.62 39.19
C ASP A 191 16.71 -5.46 40.17
#